data_AF-A0A7W0JDQ9-F1
#
_entry.id   AF-A0A7W0JDQ9-F1
#
_cell.length_a   1.000
_cell.length_b   1.000
_cell.length_c   1.000
_cell.angle_alpha   90.00
_cell.angle_beta   90.00
_cell.angle_gamma   90.00
#
_symmetry.space_group_name_H-M   'P 1'
#
loop_
_entity.id
_entity.type
_entity.pdbx_description
1 polymer ?
#
loop_
_entity_poly.entity_id
_entity_poly.type
_entity_poly.pdbx_seq_one_letter_code
_entity_poly.pdbx_strand_id
1 'polypeptide(L)'
;MLKQNKKIHFPASRKIQTQSYIYAFPLVLGLEDISVKLNSYPAENIFSALFHAQNLKPIANSKSANKAERMLEYLGRAFEKEVPKQVEYYRHLLCMLLKEYDDVCHTRASESLLPHEFLKALLIEDQLSQKSLVPDCFSTKSQVSEFLHQKKGRQNLNYEQAVSLGKKFKVDPKNFL
;
A
#
# COMPACT_ATOMS: atom_id res chain seq x y z
N MET A 1 -68.55 -9.00 35.96
CA MET A 1 -67.48 -8.13 36.51
C MET A 1 -66.70 -8.97 37.52
N LEU A 2 -65.38 -9.11 37.58
CA LEU A 2 -64.21 -8.46 36.98
C LEU A 2 -63.08 -9.52 36.95
N LYS A 3 -62.19 -9.40 35.96
CA LYS A 3 -61.15 -10.37 35.57
C LYS A 3 -60.09 -10.59 36.65
N GLN A 4 -59.66 -11.84 36.84
CA GLN A 4 -58.45 -12.18 37.60
C GLN A 4 -57.21 -11.73 36.81
N ASN A 5 -56.51 -10.72 37.30
CA ASN A 5 -55.24 -10.24 36.75
C ASN A 5 -54.11 -11.21 37.13
N LYS A 6 -53.63 -11.97 36.14
CA LYS A 6 -52.34 -12.69 36.24
C LYS A 6 -51.22 -11.65 36.38
N LYS A 7 -50.52 -11.65 37.53
CA LYS A 7 -49.25 -10.93 37.67
C LYS A 7 -48.22 -11.60 36.77
N ILE A 8 -47.84 -10.92 35.70
CA ILE A 8 -46.75 -11.30 34.81
C ILE A 8 -45.45 -11.08 35.59
N HIS A 9 -44.77 -12.17 35.95
CA HIS A 9 -43.44 -12.12 36.53
C HIS A 9 -42.45 -11.90 35.37
N PHE A 10 -41.96 -10.68 35.21
CA PHE A 10 -40.86 -10.42 34.29
C PHE A 10 -39.59 -11.05 34.88
N PRO A 11 -38.89 -11.94 34.16
CA PRO A 11 -37.59 -12.40 34.61
C PRO A 11 -36.64 -11.20 34.65
N ALA A 12 -35.86 -11.13 35.73
CA ALA A 12 -34.85 -10.10 35.94
C ALA A 12 -34.04 -9.90 34.66
N SER A 13 -34.03 -8.65 34.19
CA SER A 13 -33.23 -8.19 33.04
C SER A 13 -31.85 -8.80 33.15
N ARG A 14 -31.51 -9.67 32.18
CA ARG A 14 -30.15 -10.21 32.05
C ARG A 14 -29.23 -9.00 32.04
N LYS A 15 -28.41 -8.87 33.08
CA LYS A 15 -27.28 -7.93 33.08
C LYS A 15 -26.54 -8.19 31.78
N ILE A 16 -26.63 -7.23 30.86
CA ILE A 16 -25.84 -7.22 29.64
C ILE A 16 -24.41 -7.23 30.15
N GLN A 17 -23.75 -8.38 30.03
CA GLN A 17 -22.31 -8.46 30.19
C GLN A 17 -21.76 -7.45 29.19
N THR A 18 -21.26 -6.33 29.70
CA THR A 18 -20.44 -5.38 28.97
C THR A 18 -19.39 -6.21 28.24
N GLN A 19 -19.51 -6.30 26.92
CA GLN A 19 -18.51 -6.95 26.08
C GLN A 19 -17.17 -6.31 26.42
N SER A 20 -16.29 -7.10 27.01
CA SER A 20 -14.93 -6.71 27.31
C SER A 20 -14.22 -6.44 25.97
N TYR A 21 -13.89 -5.18 25.72
CA TYR A 21 -13.00 -4.79 24.64
C TYR A 21 -11.62 -5.41 24.93
N ILE A 22 -11.28 -6.51 24.25
CA ILE A 22 -10.05 -7.27 24.52
C ILE A 22 -8.79 -6.50 24.05
N TYR A 23 -8.97 -5.52 23.15
CA TYR A 23 -7.85 -4.78 22.55
C TYR A 23 -7.98 -3.28 22.83
N ALA A 24 -7.06 -2.75 23.63
CA ALA A 24 -6.87 -1.31 23.83
C ALA A 24 -6.04 -0.74 22.67
N PHE A 25 -6.70 -0.52 21.54
CA PHE A 25 -6.09 -0.01 20.33
C PHE A 25 -5.67 1.47 20.49
N PRO A 26 -4.38 1.83 20.33
CA PRO A 26 -3.95 3.21 20.50
C PRO A 26 -4.50 4.10 19.37
N LEU A 27 -4.69 5.38 19.67
CA LEU A 27 -4.99 6.39 18.66
C LEU A 27 -3.73 6.66 17.83
N VAL A 28 -3.86 6.59 16.51
CA VAL A 28 -2.79 6.94 15.58
C VAL A 28 -3.23 8.12 14.75
N LEU A 29 -2.41 9.17 14.78
CA LEU A 29 -2.63 10.38 13.98
C LEU A 29 -2.78 10.00 12.49
N GLY A 30 -3.83 10.40 11.80
CA GLY A 30 -4.13 10.03 10.41
C GLY A 30 -4.76 8.64 10.18
N LEU A 31 -5.07 7.89 11.24
CA LEU A 31 -5.89 6.67 11.22
C LEU A 31 -7.02 6.74 12.25
N GLU A 32 -7.45 7.94 12.66
CA GLU A 32 -8.44 8.15 13.72
C GLU A 32 -9.76 7.42 13.42
N ASP A 33 -10.24 7.51 12.19
CA ASP A 33 -11.43 6.80 11.70
C ASP A 33 -11.27 5.27 11.68
N ILE A 34 -10.05 4.75 11.65
CA ILE A 34 -9.78 3.31 11.76
C ILE A 34 -9.77 2.88 13.23
N SER A 35 -9.09 3.63 14.11
CA SER A 35 -9.07 3.35 15.55
C SER A 35 -10.50 3.35 16.12
N VAL A 36 -11.35 4.29 15.71
CA VAL A 36 -12.77 4.31 16.11
C VAL A 36 -13.52 3.06 15.62
N LYS A 37 -13.31 2.64 14.37
CA LYS A 37 -13.93 1.44 13.82
C LYS A 37 -13.45 0.17 14.50
N LEU A 38 -12.15 0.02 14.74
CA LEU A 38 -11.60 -1.16 15.42
C LEU A 38 -12.17 -1.33 16.83
N ASN A 39 -12.37 -0.20 17.54
CA ASN A 39 -12.98 -0.20 18.86
C ASN A 39 -14.51 -0.39 18.86
N SER A 40 -15.17 -0.44 17.69
CA SER A 40 -16.63 -0.59 17.59
C SER A 40 -17.09 -2.01 17.18
N TYR A 41 -16.18 -2.96 16.93
CA TYR A 41 -16.54 -4.34 16.55
C TYR A 41 -16.34 -5.31 17.72
N PRO A 42 -17.27 -6.26 17.92
CA PRO A 42 -17.13 -7.31 18.93
C PRO A 42 -15.90 -8.19 18.62
N ALA A 43 -15.13 -8.51 19.66
CA ALA A 43 -13.79 -9.11 19.61
C ALA A 43 -13.73 -10.58 19.13
N GLU A 44 -14.71 -11.08 18.39
CA GLU A 44 -14.78 -12.50 17.99
C GLU A 44 -13.82 -12.82 16.83
N ASN A 45 -13.46 -11.85 15.99
CA ASN A 45 -12.49 -12.03 14.91
C ASN A 45 -11.75 -10.72 14.57
N ILE A 46 -10.48 -10.62 14.98
CA ILE A 46 -9.62 -9.45 14.76
C ILE A 46 -9.42 -9.19 13.27
N PHE A 47 -9.32 -10.25 12.45
CA PHE A 47 -9.20 -10.10 11.00
C PHE A 47 -10.41 -9.39 10.41
N SER A 48 -11.61 -9.75 10.85
CA SER A 48 -12.85 -9.12 10.36
C SER A 48 -12.91 -7.65 10.78
N ALA A 49 -12.52 -7.33 12.02
CA ALA A 49 -12.44 -5.94 12.49
C ALA A 49 -11.43 -5.13 11.66
N LEU A 50 -10.25 -5.69 11.38
CA LEU A 50 -9.23 -5.07 10.54
C LEU A 50 -9.72 -4.85 9.10
N PHE A 51 -10.33 -5.86 8.50
CA PHE A 51 -10.88 -5.80 7.14
C PHE A 51 -12.01 -4.76 7.00
N HIS A 52 -12.87 -4.64 8.02
CA HIS A 52 -13.91 -3.61 8.04
C HIS A 52 -13.36 -2.20 8.27
N ALA A 53 -12.32 -2.07 9.09
CA ALA A 53 -11.69 -0.78 9.37
C ALA A 53 -10.89 -0.28 8.15
N GLN A 54 -10.18 -1.19 7.47
CA GLN A 54 -9.44 -0.93 6.25
C GLN A 54 -9.58 -2.11 5.28
N ASN A 55 -10.35 -1.87 4.23
CA ASN A 55 -10.61 -2.87 3.22
C ASN A 55 -9.33 -3.15 2.43
N LEU A 56 -8.95 -4.42 2.31
CA LEU A 56 -7.77 -4.85 1.55
C LEU A 56 -8.12 -4.81 0.05
N LYS A 57 -7.80 -3.69 -0.59
CA LYS A 57 -7.97 -3.46 -2.03
C LYS A 57 -6.62 -3.14 -2.66
N PRO A 58 -6.46 -3.38 -3.98
CA PRO A 58 -5.28 -2.93 -4.71
C PRO A 58 -4.97 -1.47 -4.41
N ILE A 59 -3.70 -1.20 -4.07
CA ILE A 59 -3.23 0.15 -3.76
C ILE A 59 -2.98 0.85 -5.09
N ALA A 60 -3.63 1.99 -5.31
CA ALA A 60 -3.64 2.67 -6.62
C ALA A 60 -2.89 4.01 -6.62
N ASN A 61 -2.45 4.50 -5.45
CA ASN A 61 -1.80 5.80 -5.31
C ASN A 61 -1.01 5.92 -3.99
N SER A 62 -0.15 6.93 -3.92
CA SER A 62 0.73 7.20 -2.79
C SER A 62 -0.01 7.47 -1.47
N LYS A 63 -1.19 8.09 -1.52
CA LYS A 63 -2.00 8.31 -0.31
C LYS A 63 -2.48 6.99 0.29
N SER A 64 -2.91 6.05 -0.56
CA SER A 64 -3.32 4.71 -0.14
C SER A 64 -2.13 3.87 0.32
N ALA A 65 -0.96 4.01 -0.32
CA ALA A 65 0.29 3.35 0.10
C ALA A 65 0.73 3.83 1.49
N ASN A 66 0.83 5.15 1.70
CA ASN A 66 1.13 5.74 3.00
C ASN A 66 0.14 5.26 4.09
N LYS A 67 -1.15 5.13 3.76
CA LYS A 67 -2.15 4.61 4.70
C LYS A 67 -1.90 3.14 5.05
N ALA A 68 -1.49 2.33 4.08
CA ALA A 68 -1.14 0.92 4.29
C ALA A 68 0.14 0.76 5.14
N GLU A 69 1.18 1.55 4.88
CA GLU A 69 2.42 1.55 5.67
C GLU A 69 2.16 1.94 7.12
N ARG A 70 1.37 2.99 7.35
CA ARG A 70 1.00 3.42 8.72
C ARG A 70 0.16 2.39 9.45
N MET A 71 -0.66 1.64 8.72
CA MET A 71 -1.38 0.51 9.30
C MET A 71 -0.42 -0.64 9.69
N LEU A 72 0.58 -0.96 8.86
CA LEU A 72 1.61 -1.95 9.25
C LEU A 72 2.38 -1.53 10.49
N GLU A 73 2.79 -0.26 10.56
CA GLU A 73 3.47 0.32 11.73
C GLU A 73 2.59 0.21 12.98
N TYR A 74 1.31 0.59 12.84
CA TYR A 74 0.32 0.49 13.91
C TYR A 74 0.17 -0.95 14.41
N LEU A 75 -0.01 -1.92 13.52
CA LEU A 75 -0.16 -3.32 13.90
C LEU A 75 1.12 -3.87 14.54
N GLY A 76 2.30 -3.42 14.09
CA GLY A 76 3.56 -3.74 14.72
C GLY A 76 3.62 -3.28 16.18
N ARG A 77 3.16 -2.06 16.47
CA ARG A 77 3.11 -1.50 17.84
C ARG A 77 2.01 -2.13 18.70
N ALA A 78 0.81 -2.29 18.14
CA ALA A 78 -0.35 -2.80 18.87
C ALA A 78 -0.16 -4.26 19.30
N PHE A 79 0.67 -5.03 18.58
CA PHE A 79 0.90 -6.45 18.80
C PHE A 79 2.39 -6.78 18.99
N GLU A 80 3.18 -5.84 19.53
CA GLU A 80 4.64 -5.98 19.69
C GLU A 80 5.02 -7.19 20.57
N LYS A 81 4.24 -7.46 21.61
CA LYS A 81 4.51 -8.55 22.57
C LYS A 81 4.02 -9.92 22.09
N GLU A 82 2.91 -9.93 21.36
CA GLU A 82 2.28 -11.14 20.85
C GLU A 82 1.45 -10.79 19.63
N VAL A 83 1.75 -11.43 18.49
CA VAL A 83 1.05 -11.22 17.23
C VAL A 83 0.05 -12.35 17.01
N PRO A 84 -1.26 -12.09 17.10
CA PRO A 84 -2.26 -13.09 16.73
C PRO A 84 -2.12 -13.49 15.27
N LYS A 85 -2.30 -14.78 14.95
CA LYS A 85 -2.22 -15.31 13.57
C LYS A 85 -3.10 -14.54 12.57
N GLN A 86 -4.25 -14.04 13.02
CA GLN A 86 -5.17 -13.22 12.23
C GLN A 86 -4.54 -11.87 11.83
N VAL A 87 -3.81 -11.24 12.75
CA VAL A 87 -3.07 -9.99 12.50
C VAL A 87 -1.89 -10.25 11.57
N GLU A 88 -1.16 -11.35 11.80
CA GLU A 88 -0.07 -11.77 10.93
C GLU A 88 -0.54 -11.98 9.49
N TYR A 89 -1.65 -12.71 9.30
CA TYR A 89 -2.25 -12.93 8.00
C TYR A 89 -2.68 -11.62 7.32
N TYR A 90 -3.32 -10.71 8.06
CA TYR A 90 -3.68 -9.40 7.55
C TYR A 90 -2.45 -8.56 7.14
N ARG A 91 -1.40 -8.54 7.98
CA ARG A 91 -0.13 -7.87 7.67
C ARG A 91 0.51 -8.44 6.41
N HIS A 92 0.48 -9.75 6.25
CA HIS A 92 1.02 -10.41 5.06
C HIS A 92 0.30 -9.97 3.78
N LEU A 93 -1.04 -9.97 3.78
CA LEU A 93 -1.83 -9.46 2.65
C LEU A 93 -1.52 -7.99 2.34
N LEU A 94 -1.39 -7.15 3.37
CA LEU A 94 -1.10 -5.73 3.20
C LEU A 94 0.31 -5.49 2.65
N CYS A 95 1.31 -6.28 3.09
CA CYS A 95 2.65 -6.26 2.51
C CYS A 95 2.65 -6.70 1.03
N MET A 96 1.85 -7.70 0.65
CA MET A 96 1.73 -8.09 -0.75
C MET A 96 1.12 -6.98 -1.61
N LEU A 97 0.10 -6.29 -1.12
CA LEU A 97 -0.51 -5.17 -1.83
C LEU A 97 0.43 -3.96 -1.95
N LEU A 98 1.25 -3.70 -0.93
CA LEU A 98 2.30 -2.68 -0.99
C LEU A 98 3.38 -3.07 -1.98
N LYS A 99 3.83 -4.33 -1.96
CA LYS A 99 4.80 -4.82 -2.93
C LYS A 99 4.26 -4.75 -4.36
N GLU A 100 3.02 -5.14 -4.59
CA GLU A 100 2.36 -4.98 -5.89
C GLU A 100 2.29 -3.51 -6.30
N TYR A 101 1.98 -2.62 -5.36
CA TYR A 101 2.04 -1.18 -5.61
C TYR A 101 3.46 -0.69 -5.88
N ASP A 102 4.49 -1.14 -5.19
CA ASP A 102 5.87 -0.73 -5.48
C ASP A 102 6.35 -1.30 -6.82
N ASP A 103 5.91 -2.51 -7.16
CA ASP A 103 6.18 -3.15 -8.45
C ASP A 103 5.48 -2.42 -9.61
N VAL A 104 4.34 -1.73 -9.37
CA VAL A 104 3.51 -1.03 -10.39
C VAL A 104 3.67 0.50 -10.38
N CYS A 105 3.88 1.08 -9.21
CA CYS A 105 4.13 2.49 -8.86
C CYS A 105 5.57 2.66 -8.38
N HIS A 106 6.47 1.88 -8.93
CA HIS A 106 7.66 2.39 -9.56
C HIS A 106 8.17 3.77 -9.05
N THR A 107 9.34 3.77 -8.41
CA THR A 107 10.06 4.94 -7.88
C THR A 107 10.02 6.13 -8.84
N ARG A 108 9.23 7.19 -8.54
CA ARG A 108 9.35 8.46 -9.24
C ARG A 108 10.68 9.09 -8.86
N ALA A 109 11.52 9.38 -9.84
CA ALA A 109 12.72 10.18 -9.62
C ALA A 109 12.30 11.58 -9.10
N SER A 110 13.17 12.22 -8.31
CA SER A 110 13.01 13.62 -7.94
C SER A 110 12.72 14.44 -9.20
N GLU A 111 11.73 15.35 -9.15
CA GLU A 111 11.32 16.22 -10.27
C GLU A 111 12.49 17.03 -10.89
N SER A 112 13.62 17.09 -10.19
CA SER A 112 14.85 17.74 -10.63
C SER A 112 15.69 16.96 -11.65
N LEU A 113 15.50 15.64 -11.79
CA LEU A 113 16.37 14.79 -12.61
C LEU A 113 15.83 14.64 -14.03
N LEU A 114 16.63 14.96 -15.04
CA LEU A 114 16.19 14.85 -16.43
C LEU A 114 16.13 13.37 -16.88
N PRO A 115 15.19 12.98 -17.75
CA PRO A 115 15.01 11.60 -18.22
C PRO A 115 16.29 10.87 -18.66
N HIS A 116 17.17 11.56 -19.39
CA HIS A 116 18.43 11.00 -19.86
C HIS A 116 19.48 10.85 -18.75
N GLU A 117 19.47 11.72 -17.74
CA GLU A 117 20.31 11.61 -16.56
C GLU A 117 19.83 10.47 -15.66
N PHE A 118 18.51 10.30 -15.54
CA PHE A 118 17.91 9.19 -14.83
C PHE A 118 18.29 7.85 -15.47
N LEU A 119 18.16 7.72 -16.79
CA LEU A 119 18.58 6.49 -17.48
C LEU A 119 20.09 6.22 -17.34
N LYS A 120 20.95 7.26 -17.35
CA LYS A 120 22.38 7.09 -17.06
C LYS A 120 22.61 6.53 -15.66
N ALA A 121 21.93 7.08 -14.66
CA ALA A 121 22.07 6.64 -13.28
C ALA A 121 21.70 5.16 -13.13
N LEU A 122 20.58 4.74 -13.71
CA LEU A 122 20.13 3.34 -13.70
C LEU A 122 21.13 2.39 -14.38
N LEU A 123 21.69 2.79 -15.53
CA LEU A 123 22.72 1.99 -16.20
C LEU A 123 23.99 1.84 -15.34
N ILE A 124 24.37 2.87 -14.58
CA ILE A 124 25.51 2.83 -13.67
C ILE A 124 25.21 1.93 -12.47
N GLU A 125 24.06 2.12 -11.83
CA GLU A 125 23.60 1.37 -10.67
C GLU A 125 23.53 -0.14 -10.96
N ASP A 126 22.92 -0.51 -12.09
CA ASP A 126 22.76 -1.91 -12.50
C ASP A 126 23.98 -2.48 -13.25
N GLN A 127 25.05 -1.68 -13.41
CA GLN A 127 26.26 -2.04 -14.17
C GLN A 127 25.97 -2.51 -15.61
N LEU A 128 24.97 -1.91 -16.25
CA LEU A 128 24.52 -2.27 -17.58
C LEU A 128 25.16 -1.39 -18.66
N SER A 129 25.55 -2.04 -19.76
CA SER A 129 26.01 -1.32 -20.95
C SER A 129 24.82 -0.82 -21.80
N GLN A 130 25.06 0.21 -22.63
CA GLN A 130 24.06 0.70 -23.61
C GLN A 130 23.54 -0.41 -24.53
N LYS A 131 24.34 -1.45 -24.79
CA LYS A 131 23.96 -2.58 -25.64
C LYS A 131 22.81 -3.39 -25.04
N SER A 132 22.64 -3.38 -23.71
CA SER A 132 21.59 -4.12 -23.00
C SER A 132 20.18 -3.54 -23.20
N LEU A 133 20.08 -2.32 -23.74
CA LEU A 133 18.81 -1.66 -24.02
C LEU A 133 18.28 -1.97 -25.42
N VAL A 134 19.04 -2.70 -26.23
CA VAL A 134 18.71 -3.04 -27.62
C VAL A 134 18.51 -4.56 -27.73
N PRO A 135 17.46 -5.06 -28.41
CA PRO A 135 16.43 -4.30 -29.12
C PRO A 135 15.23 -3.87 -28.25
N ASP A 136 15.19 -4.33 -26.99
CA ASP A 136 13.96 -4.33 -26.17
C ASP A 136 13.42 -2.93 -25.84
N CYS A 137 14.30 -1.95 -25.63
CA CYS A 137 13.93 -0.57 -25.28
C CYS A 137 14.22 0.42 -26.42
N PHE A 138 15.24 0.13 -27.24
CA PHE A 138 15.66 0.94 -28.38
C PHE A 138 15.97 0.04 -29.57
N SER A 139 15.66 0.50 -30.78
CA SER A 139 15.91 -0.28 -32.01
C SER A 139 17.40 -0.38 -32.33
N THR A 140 18.19 0.66 -32.01
CA THR A 140 19.62 0.69 -32.31
C THR A 140 20.45 1.32 -31.19
N LYS A 141 21.74 0.97 -31.12
CA LYS A 141 22.69 1.59 -30.18
C LYS A 141 22.88 3.08 -30.43
N SER A 142 22.71 3.54 -31.66
CA SER A 142 22.79 4.96 -32.01
C SER A 142 21.72 5.77 -31.28
N GLN A 143 20.49 5.26 -31.23
CA GLN A 143 19.38 5.93 -30.51
C GLN A 143 19.65 6.01 -29.00
N VAL A 144 20.21 4.94 -28.41
CA VAL A 144 20.60 4.95 -26.99
C VAL A 144 21.64 6.03 -26.72
N SER A 145 22.70 6.07 -27.55
CA SER A 145 23.77 7.06 -27.42
C SER A 145 23.25 8.49 -27.60
N GLU A 146 22.42 8.71 -28.62
CA GLU A 146 21.81 10.00 -28.91
C GLU A 146 20.96 10.50 -27.74
N PHE A 147 20.15 9.62 -27.13
CA PHE A 147 19.33 9.96 -25.96
C PHE A 147 20.19 10.28 -24.73
N LEU A 148 21.21 9.46 -24.43
CA LEU A 148 22.04 9.67 -23.24
C LEU A 148 22.90 10.93 -23.34
N HIS A 149 23.46 11.27 -24.51
CA HIS A 149 24.39 12.41 -24.63
C HIS A 149 23.72 13.79 -24.76
N GLN A 150 22.41 13.88 -24.56
CA GLN A 150 21.70 15.15 -24.68
C GLN A 150 22.10 16.13 -23.58
N LYS A 151 22.18 17.41 -23.95
CA LYS A 151 22.42 18.51 -23.01
C LYS A 151 21.14 19.20 -22.55
N LYS A 152 20.00 19.00 -23.23
CA LYS A 152 18.63 19.47 -22.87
C LYS A 152 17.61 19.01 -23.92
N GLY A 153 16.61 18.22 -23.50
CA GLY A 153 15.24 18.11 -24.04
C GLY A 153 15.01 18.05 -25.56
N ARG A 154 15.93 17.49 -26.36
CA ARG A 154 15.79 17.48 -27.83
C ARG A 154 15.09 16.23 -28.36
N GLN A 155 15.13 15.13 -27.64
CA GLN A 155 14.50 13.88 -28.07
C GLN A 155 13.80 13.27 -26.86
N ASN A 156 12.48 13.37 -26.85
CA ASN A 156 11.66 12.69 -25.87
C ASN A 156 11.51 11.24 -26.32
N LEU A 157 11.59 10.31 -25.37
CA LEU A 157 11.21 8.94 -25.64
C LEU A 157 9.73 8.90 -25.92
N ASN A 158 9.33 8.01 -26.84
CA ASN A 158 7.91 7.74 -26.98
C ASN A 158 7.41 6.93 -25.79
N TYR A 159 6.09 6.88 -25.62
CA TYR A 159 5.47 6.19 -24.49
C TYR A 159 5.82 4.70 -24.43
N GLU A 160 5.92 4.03 -25.57
CA GLU A 160 6.25 2.59 -25.63
C GLU A 160 7.68 2.33 -25.12
N GLN A 161 8.64 3.15 -25.51
CA GLN A 161 10.02 3.10 -25.03
C GLN A 161 10.10 3.36 -23.53
N ALA A 162 9.36 4.36 -23.04
CA ALA A 162 9.28 4.68 -21.62
C ALA A 162 8.68 3.51 -20.82
N VAL A 163 7.66 2.83 -21.34
CA VAL A 163 7.07 1.64 -20.71
C VAL A 163 8.06 0.46 -20.71
N SER A 164 8.78 0.23 -21.80
CA SER A 164 9.79 -0.83 -21.86
C SER A 164 10.92 -0.59 -20.86
N LEU A 165 11.41 0.65 -20.74
CA LEU A 165 12.40 1.03 -19.74
C LEU A 165 11.85 0.91 -18.32
N GLY A 166 10.62 1.38 -18.09
CA GLY A 166 9.96 1.25 -16.79
C GLY A 166 9.83 -0.20 -16.34
N LYS A 167 9.49 -1.11 -17.25
CA LYS A 167 9.49 -2.55 -16.98
C LYS A 167 10.88 -3.12 -16.71
N LYS A 168 11.89 -2.72 -17.50
CA LYS A 168 13.27 -3.22 -17.37
C LYS A 168 13.89 -2.86 -16.03
N PHE A 169 13.73 -1.60 -15.62
CA PHE A 169 14.33 -1.04 -14.41
C PHE A 169 13.38 -1.02 -13.22
N LYS A 170 12.12 -1.44 -13.40
CA LYS A 170 11.05 -1.39 -12.40
C LYS A 170 10.80 0.02 -11.85
N VAL A 171 10.79 1.03 -12.73
CA VAL A 171 10.59 2.46 -12.42
C VAL A 171 9.51 3.11 -13.29
N ASP A 172 9.03 4.31 -12.92
CA ASP A 172 7.76 4.83 -13.47
C ASP A 172 8.10 5.26 -14.89
N PRO A 173 7.37 4.81 -15.93
CA PRO A 173 7.59 5.27 -17.29
C PRO A 173 7.63 6.80 -17.39
N LYS A 174 6.92 7.52 -16.52
CA LYS A 174 6.94 8.99 -16.45
C LYS A 174 8.30 9.59 -16.10
N ASN A 175 9.21 8.83 -15.50
CA ASN A 175 10.58 9.31 -15.28
C ASN A 175 11.37 9.45 -16.58
N PHE A 176 10.89 8.86 -17.68
CA PHE A 176 11.53 8.88 -18.99
C PHE A 176 10.86 9.84 -19.99
N LEU A 177 9.80 10.55 -19.57
CA LEU A 177 8.97 11.46 -20.39
C LEU A 177 9.13 12.91 -19.91
#